data_AF-A0A534WFD2-F1
#
_entry.id   AF-A0A534WFD2-F1
#
_cell.length_a   1.000
_cell.length_b   1.000
_cell.length_c   1.000
_cell.angle_alpha   90.00
_cell.angle_beta   90.00
_cell.angle_gamma   90.00
#
_symmetry.space_group_name_H-M   'P 1'
#
loop_
_entity.id
_entity.type
_entity.pdbx_description
1 polymer ?
#
loop_
_entity_poly.entity_id
_entity_poly.type
_entity_poly.pdbx_seq_one_letter_code
_entity_poly.pdbx_strand_id
1 'polypeptide(L)'
;FHRSLEAETTARVLRAIFADGKKFEVHDPLPGGGHFADEGAANHTRLFAADREAVHLFAWGRCAFGDPPPGGEPSVYPARQTREASHALARLGQVDGARALFPQQHPIGIDAGAFHTDVLAVGNGNVLLLHELAFLEVAALLDKLRALLGESFVAF
;
A
#
# COMPACT_ATOMS: atom_id res chain seq x y z
N PHE A 1 1.90 17.51 9.82
CA PHE A 1 2.08 18.80 9.12
C PHE A 1 3.42 18.89 8.39
N HIS A 2 4.58 18.74 9.04
CA HIS A 2 5.87 18.94 8.34
C HIS A 2 6.01 18.15 7.02
N ARG A 3 5.59 16.87 6.99
CA ARG A 3 5.66 16.04 5.77
C ARG A 3 4.69 16.43 4.66
N SER A 4 3.56 17.07 4.97
CA SER A 4 2.59 17.46 3.93
C SER A 4 3.11 18.59 3.04
N LEU A 5 4.19 19.27 3.45
CA LEU A 5 4.85 20.32 2.65
C LEU A 5 5.78 19.72 1.56
N GLU A 6 6.09 18.43 1.64
CA GLU A 6 7.04 17.78 0.73
C GLU A 6 6.44 17.55 -0.66
N ALA A 7 5.15 17.25 -0.75
CA ALA A 7 4.50 16.67 -1.94
C ALA A 7 4.72 17.48 -3.23
N GLU A 8 4.50 18.79 -3.19
CA GLU A 8 4.66 19.66 -4.38
C GLU A 8 6.12 19.70 -4.85
N THR A 9 7.06 19.77 -3.91
CA THR A 9 8.49 19.78 -4.22
C THR A 9 8.95 18.42 -4.74
N THR A 10 8.52 17.34 -4.09
CA THR A 10 8.82 15.96 -4.52
C THR A 10 8.32 15.70 -5.93
N ALA A 11 7.10 16.13 -6.29
CA ALA A 11 6.58 15.98 -7.65
C ALA A 11 7.46 16.69 -8.70
N ARG A 12 7.92 17.93 -8.42
CA ARG A 12 8.86 18.64 -9.30
C ARG A 12 10.21 17.92 -9.44
N VAL A 13 10.74 17.42 -8.32
CA VAL A 13 12.01 16.66 -8.31
C VAL A 13 11.89 15.37 -9.11
N LEU A 14 10.81 14.60 -8.91
CA LEU A 14 10.56 13.37 -9.65
C LEU A 14 10.40 13.64 -11.15
N ARG A 15 9.69 14.70 -11.56
CA ARG A 15 9.60 15.10 -12.98
C ARG A 15 10.95 15.47 -13.57
N ALA A 16 11.84 16.07 -12.79
CA ALA A 16 13.19 16.39 -13.24
C ALA A 16 14.07 15.12 -13.39
N ILE A 17 13.94 14.15 -12.47
CA ILE A 17 14.67 12.87 -12.53
C ILE A 17 14.13 11.98 -13.66
N PHE A 18 12.81 11.87 -13.78
CA PHE A 18 12.09 11.03 -14.74
C PHE A 18 11.55 11.87 -15.92
N ALA A 19 12.43 12.66 -16.54
CA ALA A 19 12.05 13.68 -17.53
C ALA A 19 11.60 13.12 -18.90
N ASP A 20 11.91 11.86 -19.21
CA ASP A 20 11.52 11.23 -20.48
C ASP A 20 10.04 10.82 -20.44
N GLY A 21 9.16 11.73 -20.84
CA GLY A 21 7.70 11.53 -20.87
C GLY A 21 7.22 10.42 -21.81
N LYS A 22 8.09 9.81 -22.62
CA LYS A 22 7.76 8.60 -23.39
C LYS A 22 7.91 7.32 -22.57
N LYS A 23 8.61 7.40 -21.43
CA LYS A 23 8.91 6.27 -20.54
C LYS A 23 8.27 6.40 -19.16
N PHE A 24 8.05 7.63 -18.71
CA PHE A 24 7.58 7.91 -17.36
C PHE A 24 6.40 8.88 -17.36
N GLU A 25 5.45 8.63 -16.47
CA GLU A 25 4.40 9.56 -16.12
C GLU A 25 4.47 9.84 -14.61
N VAL A 26 4.62 11.12 -14.23
CA VAL A 26 4.65 11.54 -12.82
C VAL A 26 3.38 12.30 -12.52
N HIS A 27 2.44 11.63 -11.86
CA HIS A 27 1.18 12.21 -11.42
C HIS A 27 1.39 13.22 -10.27
N ASP A 28 0.47 14.18 -10.17
CA ASP A 28 0.38 15.04 -8.99
C ASP A 28 -0.05 14.23 -7.75
N PRO A 29 0.33 14.67 -6.54
CA PRO A 29 -0.16 14.04 -5.31
C PRO A 29 -1.69 14.08 -5.24
N LEU A 30 -2.28 13.10 -4.55
CA LEU A 30 -3.72 13.11 -4.28
C LEU A 30 -4.14 14.41 -3.55
N PRO A 31 -5.42 14.83 -3.68
CA PRO A 31 -5.92 15.99 -2.95
C PRO A 31 -5.60 15.85 -1.45
N GLY A 32 -4.94 16.87 -0.90
CA GLY A 32 -4.54 16.85 0.51
C GLY A 32 -5.74 16.78 1.46
N GLY A 33 -5.48 16.42 2.72
CA GLY A 33 -6.47 16.35 3.78
C GLY A 33 -6.71 14.94 4.29
N GLY A 34 -7.65 14.79 5.22
CA GLY A 34 -7.88 13.52 5.92
C GLY A 34 -8.49 12.42 5.05
N HIS A 35 -9.15 12.76 3.94
CA HIS A 35 -9.92 11.80 3.14
C HIS A 35 -9.08 10.97 2.16
N PHE A 36 -7.99 11.55 1.64
CA PHE A 36 -7.04 10.89 0.75
C PHE A 36 -5.64 10.89 1.36
N ALA A 37 -5.56 10.62 2.66
CA ALA A 37 -4.26 10.55 3.34
C ALA A 37 -3.45 9.37 2.78
N ASP A 38 -2.25 9.69 2.33
CA ASP A 38 -1.35 8.83 1.57
C ASP A 38 0.09 9.01 2.04
N GLU A 39 0.75 7.89 2.33
CA GLU A 39 2.15 7.79 2.75
C GLU A 39 3.00 7.04 1.70
N GLY A 40 2.43 6.77 0.52
CA GLY A 40 3.13 6.29 -0.66
C GLY A 40 3.70 4.89 -0.53
N ALA A 41 4.93 4.72 -1.00
CA ALA A 41 5.57 3.40 -1.15
C ALA A 41 5.74 2.63 0.17
N ALA A 42 5.74 3.31 1.33
CA ALA A 42 5.81 2.67 2.65
C ALA A 42 4.60 1.75 2.96
N ASN A 43 3.50 1.90 2.22
CA ASN A 43 2.31 1.05 2.28
C ASN A 43 2.04 0.28 0.97
N HIS A 44 3.01 0.25 0.07
CA HIS A 44 2.91 -0.47 -1.21
C HIS A 44 3.96 -1.57 -1.31
N THR A 45 3.50 -2.78 -1.64
CA THR A 45 4.39 -3.92 -1.91
C THR A 45 4.11 -4.48 -3.29
N ARG A 46 5.16 -4.72 -4.09
CA ARG A 46 5.06 -5.38 -5.39
C ARG A 46 5.72 -6.75 -5.35
N LEU A 47 4.94 -7.79 -5.62
CA LEU A 47 5.38 -9.19 -5.66
C LEU A 47 5.25 -9.73 -7.08
N PHE A 48 6.19 -10.57 -7.51
CA PHE A 48 6.15 -11.21 -8.82
C PHE A 48 6.91 -12.54 -8.82
N ALA A 49 6.49 -13.45 -9.68
CA ALA A 49 7.22 -14.67 -10.01
C ALA A 49 7.73 -14.57 -11.46
N ALA A 50 8.74 -15.37 -11.82
CA ALA A 50 9.44 -15.25 -13.10
C ALA A 50 8.52 -15.32 -14.34
N ASP A 51 7.42 -16.08 -14.24
CA ASP A 51 6.46 -16.36 -15.31
C ASP A 51 5.06 -15.80 -15.03
N ARG A 52 4.91 -14.93 -14.03
CA ARG A 52 3.64 -14.34 -13.63
C ARG A 52 3.73 -12.82 -13.63
N GLU A 53 2.65 -12.15 -14.00
CA GLU A 53 2.59 -10.69 -13.83
C GLU A 53 2.55 -10.35 -12.33
N ALA A 54 2.95 -9.12 -12.01
CA ALA A 54 3.10 -8.70 -10.63
C ALA A 54 1.75 -8.49 -9.94
N VAL A 55 1.72 -8.78 -8.64
CA VAL A 55 0.62 -8.44 -7.74
C VAL A 55 1.06 -7.26 -6.88
N HIS A 56 0.17 -6.29 -6.72
CA HIS A 56 0.41 -5.08 -5.94
C HIS A 56 -0.46 -5.11 -4.69
N LEU A 57 0.16 -4.98 -3.52
CA LEU A 57 -0.52 -4.80 -2.24
C LEU A 57 -0.51 -3.32 -1.90
N PHE A 58 -1.68 -2.70 -1.80
CA PHE A 58 -1.84 -1.33 -1.33
C PHE A 58 -2.50 -1.37 0.04
N ALA A 59 -1.66 -1.43 1.08
CA ALA A 59 -2.11 -1.52 2.46
C ALA A 59 -2.80 -0.21 2.90
N TRP A 60 -3.65 -0.30 3.91
CA TRP A 60 -4.36 0.86 4.48
C TRP A 60 -4.73 0.59 5.93
N GLY A 61 -4.93 1.65 6.72
CA GLY A 61 -5.22 1.52 8.17
C GLY A 61 -6.59 2.04 8.60
N ARG A 62 -7.26 2.85 7.78
CA ARG A 62 -8.59 3.41 8.05
C ARG A 62 -9.40 3.72 6.79
N CYS A 63 -10.69 3.92 6.97
CA CYS A 63 -11.61 4.42 5.94
C CYS A 63 -11.90 5.91 6.17
N ALA A 64 -11.97 6.69 5.10
CA ALA A 64 -12.38 8.10 5.17
C ALA A 64 -13.90 8.29 5.05
N PHE A 65 -14.61 7.31 4.49
CA PHE A 65 -16.05 7.36 4.25
C PHE A 65 -16.70 6.03 4.61
N GLY A 66 -17.99 6.11 4.97
CA GLY A 66 -18.80 4.94 5.34
C GLY A 66 -18.57 4.49 6.79
N ASP A 67 -19.10 3.31 7.10
CA ASP A 67 -18.92 2.70 8.41
C ASP A 67 -17.47 2.23 8.60
N PRO A 68 -16.97 2.21 9.85
CA PRO A 68 -15.68 1.64 10.17
C PRO A 68 -15.56 0.20 9.63
N PRO A 69 -14.36 -0.22 9.19
CA PRO A 69 -14.17 -1.59 8.72
C PRO A 69 -14.47 -2.59 9.86
N PRO A 70 -14.94 -3.81 9.56
CA PRO A 70 -15.27 -4.83 10.57
C PRO A 70 -14.13 -5.15 11.53
N GLY A 71 -12.89 -5.05 11.06
CA GLY A 71 -11.69 -5.27 11.89
C GLY A 71 -11.31 -4.08 12.78
N GLY A 72 -12.08 -3.00 12.77
CA GLY A 72 -11.83 -1.78 13.52
C GLY A 72 -10.71 -0.91 12.93
N GLU A 73 -10.46 0.22 13.57
CA GLU A 73 -9.38 1.16 13.26
C GLU A 73 -8.48 1.30 14.50
N PRO A 74 -7.21 1.73 14.35
CA PRO A 74 -6.34 1.94 15.49
C PRO A 74 -6.88 3.03 16.43
N SER A 75 -6.66 2.84 17.72
CA SER A 75 -7.25 3.64 18.80
C SER A 75 -6.24 4.52 19.55
N VAL A 76 -4.95 4.21 19.42
CA VAL A 76 -3.84 4.90 20.09
C VAL A 76 -3.07 5.77 19.10
N TYR A 77 -2.67 5.20 17.96
CA TYR A 77 -1.92 5.93 16.93
C TYR A 77 -2.73 6.09 15.64
N PRO A 78 -2.66 7.26 14.97
CA PRO A 78 -3.48 7.50 13.79
C PRO A 78 -3.01 6.64 12.60
N ALA A 79 -3.94 5.94 11.95
CA ALA A 79 -3.72 5.38 10.63
C ALA A 79 -3.51 6.49 9.60
N ARG A 80 -2.32 6.51 8.98
CA ARG A 80 -1.91 7.57 8.05
C ARG A 80 -2.28 7.28 6.59
N GLN A 81 -2.57 6.02 6.27
CA GLN A 81 -3.02 5.59 4.95
C GLN A 81 -4.52 5.29 4.96
N THR A 82 -5.25 5.94 4.05
CA THR A 82 -6.68 5.67 3.80
C THR A 82 -6.87 4.63 2.72
N ARG A 83 -7.93 3.82 2.85
CA ARG A 83 -8.35 2.89 1.79
C ARG A 83 -8.61 3.62 0.48
N GLU A 84 -9.23 4.79 0.57
CA GLU A 84 -9.57 5.65 -0.56
C GLU A 84 -8.33 6.11 -1.33
N ALA A 85 -7.27 6.52 -0.63
CA ALA A 85 -5.99 6.84 -1.24
C ALA A 85 -5.37 5.63 -1.92
N SER A 86 -5.32 4.48 -1.24
CA SER A 86 -4.77 3.24 -1.79
C SER A 86 -5.47 2.83 -3.09
N HIS A 87 -6.80 2.93 -3.17
CA HIS A 87 -7.54 2.69 -4.42
C HIS A 87 -7.30 3.77 -5.49
N ALA A 88 -7.16 5.04 -5.11
CA ALA A 88 -6.85 6.11 -6.06
C ALA A 88 -5.46 5.92 -6.68
N LEU A 89 -4.46 5.54 -5.88
CA LEU A 89 -3.12 5.23 -6.34
C LEU A 89 -3.09 4.04 -7.31
N ALA A 90 -3.83 2.97 -7.02
CA ALA A 90 -3.92 1.82 -7.93
C ALA A 90 -4.48 2.22 -9.31
N ARG A 91 -5.49 3.11 -9.34
CA ARG A 91 -6.05 3.65 -10.59
C ARG A 91 -5.07 4.55 -11.33
N LEU A 92 -4.42 5.48 -10.63
CA LEU A 92 -3.41 6.36 -11.24
C LEU A 92 -2.25 5.56 -11.81
N GLY A 93 -1.75 4.58 -11.06
CA GLY A 93 -0.68 3.67 -11.49
C GLY A 93 -1.12 2.62 -12.52
N GLN A 94 -2.35 2.68 -13.03
CA GLN A 94 -2.90 1.79 -14.06
C GLN A 94 -2.72 0.30 -13.73
N VAL A 95 -2.81 -0.06 -12.44
CA VAL A 95 -2.66 -1.44 -12.00
C VAL A 95 -3.93 -2.22 -12.35
N ASP A 96 -3.76 -3.40 -12.95
CA ASP A 96 -4.86 -4.33 -13.19
C ASP A 96 -5.62 -4.62 -11.88
N GLY A 97 -6.94 -4.38 -11.89
CA GLY A 97 -7.80 -4.61 -10.74
C GLY A 97 -7.82 -6.07 -10.26
N ALA A 98 -7.54 -7.04 -11.13
CA ALA A 98 -7.39 -8.44 -10.72
C ALA A 98 -6.09 -8.72 -9.95
N ARG A 99 -5.14 -7.78 -10.00
CA ARG A 99 -3.81 -7.86 -9.38
C ARG A 99 -3.52 -6.76 -8.37
N ALA A 100 -4.48 -5.89 -8.11
CA ALA A 100 -4.45 -4.91 -7.04
C ALA A 100 -5.20 -5.46 -5.81
N LEU A 101 -4.47 -5.76 -4.75
CA LEU A 101 -5.03 -6.20 -3.47
C LEU A 101 -4.90 -5.07 -2.45
N PHE A 102 -5.91 -4.95 -1.57
CA PHE A 102 -6.02 -3.86 -0.61
C PHE A 102 -6.15 -4.40 0.82
N PRO A 103 -5.09 -4.99 1.40
CA PRO A 103 -5.17 -5.54 2.75
C PRO A 103 -5.23 -4.42 3.79
N GLN A 104 -6.10 -4.58 4.79
CA GLN A 104 -6.09 -3.70 5.95
C GLN A 104 -4.92 -4.08 6.88
N GLN A 105 -4.09 -3.10 7.21
CA GLN A 105 -3.04 -3.25 8.22
C GLN A 105 -3.68 -3.48 9.59
N HIS A 106 -3.11 -4.37 10.39
CA HIS A 106 -3.71 -4.72 11.67
C HIS A 106 -3.75 -3.50 12.62
N PRO A 107 -4.91 -3.12 13.19
CA PRO A 107 -5.02 -1.97 14.10
C PRO A 107 -4.07 -2.05 15.31
N ILE A 108 -3.98 -3.23 15.94
CA ILE A 108 -3.01 -3.51 17.02
C ILE A 108 -1.57 -3.25 16.58
N GLY A 109 -1.17 -3.64 15.36
CA GLY A 109 0.18 -3.37 14.85
C GLY A 109 0.47 -1.88 14.73
N ILE A 110 -0.51 -1.11 14.24
CA ILE A 110 -0.41 0.36 14.18
C ILE A 110 -0.33 0.96 15.59
N ASP A 111 -1.18 0.50 16.51
CA ASP A 111 -1.19 0.95 17.92
C ASP A 111 0.09 0.56 18.68
N ALA A 112 0.82 -0.46 18.20
CA ALA A 112 2.15 -0.83 18.69
C ALA A 112 3.29 0.01 18.06
N GLY A 113 2.97 0.96 17.18
CA GLY A 113 3.92 1.91 16.60
C GLY A 113 4.26 1.68 15.13
N ALA A 114 3.70 0.67 14.47
CA ALA A 114 3.89 0.45 13.03
C ALA A 114 3.01 1.41 12.20
N PHE A 115 3.40 2.67 12.13
CA PHE A 115 2.65 3.71 11.42
C PHE A 115 2.63 3.54 9.88
N HIS A 116 3.46 2.63 9.35
CA HIS A 116 3.52 2.20 7.95
C HIS A 116 3.64 0.67 7.88
N THR A 117 3.29 0.10 6.73
CA THR A 117 3.33 -1.35 6.50
C THR A 117 4.76 -1.88 6.44
N ASP A 118 5.70 -1.11 5.90
CA ASP A 118 7.13 -1.48 5.80
C ASP A 118 7.83 -1.73 7.15
N VAL A 119 7.20 -1.32 8.26
CA VAL A 119 7.64 -1.67 9.63
C VAL A 119 7.32 -3.13 10.00
N LEU A 120 6.27 -3.70 9.42
CA LEU A 120 5.76 -5.05 9.75
C LEU A 120 5.82 -6.04 8.59
N ALA A 121 5.93 -5.59 7.35
CA ALA A 121 5.99 -6.45 6.19
C ALA A 121 6.84 -5.86 5.06
N VAL A 122 7.60 -6.71 4.39
CA VAL A 122 8.42 -6.34 3.24
C VAL A 122 8.33 -7.43 2.18
N GLY A 123 8.17 -7.02 0.92
CA GLY A 123 8.15 -7.93 -0.22
C GLY A 123 9.35 -7.71 -1.14
N ASN A 124 9.88 -8.80 -1.68
CA ASN A 124 10.91 -8.77 -2.70
C ASN A 124 10.78 -9.99 -3.62
N GLY A 125 10.56 -9.74 -4.91
CA GLY A 125 10.32 -10.81 -5.88
C GLY A 125 9.09 -11.64 -5.48
N ASN A 126 9.30 -12.94 -5.30
CA ASN A 126 8.29 -13.91 -4.91
C ASN A 126 8.20 -14.13 -3.39
N VAL A 127 8.90 -13.32 -2.58
CA VAL A 127 8.96 -13.46 -1.13
C VAL A 127 8.21 -12.32 -0.44
N LEU A 128 7.36 -12.65 0.53
CA LEU A 128 6.75 -11.71 1.46
C LEU A 128 7.14 -12.11 2.90
N LEU A 129 7.96 -11.30 3.55
CA LEU A 129 8.23 -11.43 4.99
C LEU A 129 7.25 -10.53 5.73
N LEU A 130 6.50 -11.07 6.70
CA LEU A 130 5.50 -10.32 7.44
C LEU A 130 5.39 -10.77 8.90
N HIS A 131 5.18 -9.82 9.79
CA HIS A 131 4.79 -10.09 11.17
C HIS A 131 3.35 -10.62 11.22
N GLU A 132 3.00 -11.43 12.22
CA GLU A 132 1.63 -11.97 12.38
C GLU A 132 0.57 -10.85 12.52
N LEU A 133 0.98 -9.70 13.03
CA LEU A 133 0.18 -8.48 13.15
C LEU A 133 0.37 -7.49 11.97
N ALA A 134 0.87 -7.93 10.82
CA ALA A 134 0.98 -7.05 9.65
C ALA A 134 -0.40 -6.70 9.08
N PHE A 135 -1.28 -7.69 8.91
CA PHE A 135 -2.61 -7.53 8.33
C PHE A 135 -3.67 -8.27 9.15
N LEU A 136 -4.95 -7.94 8.99
CA LEU A 136 -6.04 -8.65 9.69
C LEU A 136 -6.30 -10.05 9.11
N GLU A 137 -6.51 -10.13 7.80
CA GLU A 137 -6.91 -11.37 7.10
C GLU A 137 -5.71 -12.03 6.42
N VAL A 138 -4.64 -12.30 7.18
CA VAL A 138 -3.36 -12.80 6.63
C VAL A 138 -3.56 -14.09 5.84
N ALA A 139 -4.28 -15.07 6.39
CA ALA A 139 -4.52 -16.35 5.71
C ALA A 139 -5.18 -16.15 4.34
N ALA A 140 -6.28 -15.39 4.28
CA ALA A 140 -6.99 -15.12 3.04
C ALA A 140 -6.14 -14.29 2.04
N LEU A 141 -5.30 -13.38 2.54
CA LEU A 141 -4.35 -12.64 1.71
C LEU A 141 -3.31 -13.57 1.08
N LEU A 142 -2.70 -14.45 1.88
CA LEU A 142 -1.70 -15.41 1.41
C LEU A 142 -2.29 -16.39 0.39
N ASP A 143 -3.52 -16.84 0.59
CA ASP A 143 -4.18 -17.73 -0.37
C ASP A 143 -4.43 -17.06 -1.72
N LYS A 144 -4.86 -15.79 -1.72
CA LYS A 144 -4.98 -14.99 -2.95
C LYS A 144 -3.63 -14.81 -3.64
N LEU A 145 -2.58 -14.52 -2.87
CA LEU A 145 -1.23 -14.37 -3.41
C LEU A 145 -0.72 -15.66 -4.05
N ARG A 146 -0.91 -16.81 -3.39
CA ARG A 146 -0.57 -18.13 -3.96
C ARG A 146 -1.33 -18.40 -5.25
N ALA A 147 -2.61 -18.06 -5.31
CA ALA A 147 -3.41 -18.23 -6.53
C ALA A 147 -2.88 -17.38 -7.70
N LEU A 148 -2.44 -16.14 -7.44
CA LEU A 148 -1.99 -15.21 -8.47
C LEU A 148 -0.51 -15.39 -8.88
N LEU A 149 0.35 -15.77 -7.94
CA LEU A 149 1.81 -15.87 -8.12
C LEU A 149 2.30 -17.32 -8.27
N GLY A 150 1.45 -18.30 -7.98
CA GLY A 150 1.75 -19.73 -8.11
C GLY A 150 2.62 -20.28 -6.98
N GLU A 151 3.06 -21.53 -7.16
CA GLU A 151 3.77 -22.32 -6.13
C GLU A 151 5.13 -21.75 -5.72
N SER A 152 5.73 -20.90 -6.57
CA SER A 152 7.00 -20.26 -6.25
C SER A 152 6.86 -19.16 -5.19
N PHE A 153 5.65 -18.66 -4.91
CA PHE A 153 5.45 -17.64 -3.89
C PHE A 153 5.70 -18.21 -2.48
N VAL A 154 6.51 -17.49 -1.70
CA VAL A 154 6.85 -17.86 -0.33
C VAL A 154 6.52 -16.71 0.61
N ALA A 155 5.90 -17.05 1.74
CA ALA A 155 5.64 -16.09 2.81
C ALA A 155 6.21 -16.62 4.13
N PHE A 156 6.77 -15.71 4.93
CA PHE A 156 7.41 -15.98 6.22
C PHE A 156 6.81 -15.10 7.31
#